data_AF-A0A7R9LND7-F1
#
_entry.id   AF-A0A7R9LND7-F1
#
_cell.length_a   1.000
_cell.length_b   1.000
_cell.length_c   1.000
_cell.angle_alpha   90.00
_cell.angle_beta   90.00
_cell.angle_gamma   90.00
#
_symmetry.space_group_name_H-M   'P 1'
#
loop_
_entity.id
_entity.type
_entity.pdbx_description
1 polymer ?
#
loop_
_entity_poly.entity_id
_entity_poly.type
_entity_poly.pdbx_seq_one_letter_code
_entity_poly.pdbx_strand_id
1 'polypeptide(L)' 'MVAGNEGMEGLIPIVNRLQDAFAQMGVNMALDLPQIAVVGGQSAGKSSVLENFVGRDFLPRGSGIV' A
#
# COMPACT_ATOMS: atom_id res chain seq x y z
N MET A 1 16.45 11.54 -15.25
CA MET A 1 16.15 11.99 -13.87
C MET A 1 14.92 11.23 -13.44
N VAL A 2 15.06 10.28 -12.51
CA VAL A 2 13.89 9.60 -11.93
C VAL A 2 13.25 10.63 -11.02
N ALA A 3 12.02 11.05 -11.30
CA ALA A 3 11.24 11.81 -10.33
C ALA A 3 10.95 10.86 -9.17
N GLY A 4 11.80 10.92 -8.14
CA GLY A 4 11.66 10.10 -6.93
C GLY A 4 10.52 10.63 -6.07
N ASN A 5 9.87 9.73 -5.34
CA ASN A 5 8.81 10.05 -4.39
C ASN A 5 9.40 10.56 -3.06
N GLU A 6 10.34 11.52 -3.11
CA GLU A 6 11.12 12.01 -1.96
C GLU A 6 10.24 12.47 -0.79
N GLY A 7 9.09 13.09 -1.08
CA GLY A 7 8.10 13.47 -0.07
C GLY A 7 7.50 12.27 0.68
N MET A 8 7.23 11.16 -0.02
CA MET A 8 6.73 9.92 0.60
C MET A 8 7.83 9.20 1.38
N GLU A 9 9.07 9.22 0.89
CA GLU A 9 10.21 8.63 1.62
C GLU A 9 10.41 9.28 3.00
N GLY A 10 10.17 10.59 3.11
CA GLY A 10 10.13 11.28 4.40
C GLY A 10 8.86 11.04 5.23
N LEU A 11 7.70 10.90 4.59
CA LEU A 11 6.40 10.78 5.26
C LEU A 11 6.15 9.37 5.82
N ILE A 12 6.55 8.32 5.12
CA ILE A 12 6.30 6.92 5.49
C ILE A 12 6.82 6.61 6.92
N PRO A 13 8.08 6.92 7.28
CA PRO A 13 8.58 6.64 8.62
C PRO A 13 7.82 7.39 9.73
N ILE A 14 7.37 8.61 9.45
CA ILE A 14 6.64 9.43 10.42
C ILE A 14 5.24 8.83 10.66
N VAL A 15 4.53 8.49 9.58
CA VAL A 15 3.20 7.87 9.67
C VAL A 15 3.26 6.52 10.38
N ASN A 16 4.26 5.68 10.07
CA ASN A 16 4.42 4.39 10.73
C ASN A 16 4.65 4.54 12.24
N ARG A 17 5.54 5.46 12.67
CA ARG A 17 5.77 5.72 14.11
C ARG A 17 4.50 6.20 14.83
N LEU A 18 3.71 7.02 14.14
CA LEU A 18 2.47 7.54 14.68
C LEU A 18 1.46 6.39 14.84
N GLN A 19 1.28 5.57 13.80
CA GLN A 19 0.45 4.36 13.86
C GLN A 19 0.88 3.41 14.98
N ASP A 20 2.18 3.17 15.16
CA ASP A 20 2.72 2.33 16.24
C ASP A 20 2.39 2.88 17.63
N ALA A 21 2.47 4.21 17.80
CA ALA A 21 2.14 4.85 19.07
C ALA A 21 0.64 4.72 19.40
N PHE A 22 -0.24 4.93 18.42
CA PHE A 22 -1.68 4.76 18.60
C PHE A 22 -2.06 3.29 18.86
N ALA A 23 -1.41 2.35 18.16
CA ALA A 23 -1.60 0.92 18.38
C ALA A 23 -1.21 0.50 19.81
N GLN A 24 -0.09 0.99 20.34
CA GLN A 24 0.34 0.73 21.72
C GLN A 24 -0.62 1.27 22.77
N MET A 25 -1.27 2.40 22.48
CA MET A 25 -2.26 3.01 23.36
C MET A 25 -3.65 2.35 23.25
N GLY A 26 -3.82 1.39 22.33
CA GLY A 26 -5.11 0.74 22.07
C GLY A 26 -6.16 1.67 21.46
N VAL A 27 -5.73 2.80 20.89
CA VAL A 27 -6.61 3.81 20.30
C VAL A 27 -6.51 3.72 18.79
N ASN A 28 -7.65 3.76 18.10
CA ASN A 28 -7.64 3.69 16.66
C ASN A 28 -7.17 5.02 16.04
N MET A 29 -6.16 4.97 15.18
CA MET A 29 -5.72 6.14 14.44
C MET A 29 -6.54 6.29 13.16
N ALA A 30 -7.42 7.29 13.10
CA ALA A 30 -8.13 7.64 11.87
C ALA A 30 -7.28 8.59 11.01
N LEU A 31 -6.28 8.05 10.31
CA LEU A 31 -5.65 8.75 9.19
C LEU A 31 -6.38 8.39 7.91
N ASP A 32 -7.01 9.38 7.29
CA ASP A 32 -7.58 9.23 5.96
C ASP A 32 -6.47 9.36 4.90
N LEU A 33 -5.81 8.24 4.61
CA LEU A 33 -4.79 8.16 3.57
C LEU A 33 -5.45 7.90 2.21
N PRO A 34 -4.92 8.48 1.12
CA PRO A 34 -5.45 8.24 -0.21
C PRO A 34 -5.37 6.76 -0.56
N GLN A 35 -6.50 6.19 -0.98
CA GLN A 35 -6.61 4.78 -1.34
C GLN A 35 -6.45 4.58 -2.85
N ILE A 36 -5.81 3.47 -3.24
CA ILE A 36 -5.68 3.05 -4.63
C ILE A 36 -6.58 1.82 -4.83
N ALA A 37 -7.53 1.92 -5.76
CA ALA A 37 -8.39 0.82 -6.17
C ALA A 37 -8.08 0.41 -7.62
N VAL A 38 -8.08 -0.90 -7.89
CA VAL A 38 -7.87 -1.45 -9.23
C VAL A 38 -9.10 -2.28 -9.61
N VAL A 39 -9.72 -1.95 -10.74
CA VAL A 39 -10.93 -2.60 -11.25
C VAL A 39 -10.68 -3.20 -12.64
N GLY A 40 -11.19 -4.40 -12.88
CA GLY A 40 -11.01 -5.09 -14.15
C GLY A 40 -11.51 -6.53 -14.10
N GLY A 41 -11.59 -7.18 -15.26
CA GLY A 41 -11.99 -8.59 -15.38
C GLY A 41 -11.04 -9.56 -14.67
N GLN A 42 -11.47 -10.82 -14.55
CA GLN A 42 -10.58 -11.90 -14.10
C GLN A 42 -9.36 -11.97 -15.03
N SER A 43 -8.17 -12.17 -14.46
CA SER A 43 -6.91 -12.26 -15.23
C SER A 43 -6.47 -10.99 -15.98
N ALA A 44 -7.11 -9.84 -15.75
CA ALA A 44 -6.72 -8.55 -16.36
C ALA A 44 -5.39 -7.96 -15.81
N GLY A 45 -4.67 -8.69 -14.96
CA GLY A 45 -3.39 -8.23 -14.40
C GLY A 45 -3.52 -7.28 -13.21
N LYS A 46 -4.67 -7.25 -12.51
CA LYS A 46 -4.91 -6.37 -11.34
C LYS A 46 -3.80 -6.47 -10.28
N SER A 47 -3.46 -7.71 -9.91
CA SER A 47 -2.40 -7.99 -8.93
C SER A 47 -1.03 -7.54 -9.45
N SER A 48 -0.74 -7.77 -10.74
CA SER A 48 0.51 -7.34 -11.38
C SER A 48 0.66 -5.82 -11.39
N VAL A 49 -0.42 -5.05 -11.60
CA VAL A 49 -0.40 -3.59 -11.54
C VAL A 49 -0.06 -3.11 -10.13
N LEU A 50 -0.70 -3.69 -9.10
CA LEU A 50 -0.43 -3.35 -7.70
C LEU A 50 1.01 -3.71 -7.29
N GLU A 51 1.50 -4.90 -7.66
CA GLU A 51 2.87 -5.35 -7.36
C GLU A 51 3.92 -4.48 -8.06
N ASN A 52 3.69 -4.10 -9.32
CA ASN A 52 4.58 -3.17 -10.04
C ASN A 52 4.61 -1.78 -9.40
N PHE A 53 3.48 -1.32 -8.86
CA PHE A 53 3.41 -0.04 -8.16
C PHE A 53 4.18 -0.05 -6.83
N VAL A 54 4.12 -1.17 -6.10
CA VAL A 54 4.83 -1.34 -4.82
C VAL A 54 6.30 -1.74 -5.02
N GLY A 55 6.65 -2.32 -6.18
CA GLY A 55 8.01 -2.76 -6.52
C GLY A 55 8.43 -4.07 -5.84
N ARG A 56 7.47 -4.84 -5.29
CA ARG A 56 7.71 -6.18 -4.73
C ARG A 56 6.46 -7.03 -4.83
N ASP A 57 6.65 -8.35 -4.84
CA ASP A 57 5.57 -9.31 -4.71
C ASP A 57 5.03 -9.32 -3.28
N PHE A 58 3.72 -9.14 -3.12
CA PHE A 58 3.09 -9.12 -1.80
C PHE A 58 1.67 -9.68 -1.78
N LEU A 59 1.07 -9.94 -2.95
CA LEU A 59 -0.26 -10.51 -3.04
C LEU A 59 -0.17 -12.04 -3.14
N PRO A 60 -1.10 -12.79 -2.51
CA PRO A 60 -1.12 -14.25 -2.61
C PRO A 60 -1.22 -14.71 -4.07
N ARG A 61 -0.43 -15.73 -4.43
CA ARG A 61 -0.51 -16.40 -5.73
C ARG A 61 -1.26 -17.72 -5.56
N GLY A 62 -2.28 -17.97 -6.38
CA GLY A 62 -3.09 -19.21 -6.33
C GLY A 62 -3.95 -19.40 -7.57
N SER A 63 -4.32 -20.65 -7.87
CA SER A 63 -5.24 -20.99 -8.96
C SER A 63 -6.69 -20.89 -8.47
N GLY A 64 -7.34 -19.76 -8.70
CA GLY A 64 -8.68 -19.42 -8.19
C GLY A 64 -8.86 -17.90 -8.11
N ILE A 65 -10.07 -17.40 -7.83
CA ILE A 65 -10.43 -15.97 -7.86
C ILE A 65 -9.45 -15.11 -7.03
N VAL A 66 -8.82 -14.15 -7.71
CA VAL A 66 -8.26 -12.88 -7.20
C VAL A 66 -8.75 -11.75 -8.10
#